data_AF-A0A972QWF6-F1
#
_entry.id   AF-A0A972QWF6-F1
#
_cell.length_a   1.000
_cell.length_b   1.000
_cell.length_c   1.000
_cell.angle_alpha   90.00
_cell.angle_beta   90.00
_cell.angle_gamma   90.00
#
_symmetry.space_group_name_H-M   'P 1'
#
loop_
_entity.id
_entity.type
_entity.pdbx_description
1 polymer ?
#
loop_
_entity_poly.entity_id
_entity_poly.type
_entity_poly.pdbx_seq_one_letter_code
_entity_poly.pdbx_strand_id
1 'polypeptide(L)'
;DEESWKDLPDILLSLRVAMTNIAFYPPSSKQVSVALESAYSHLVRTLDRARLLILAESEGKLLVNGQPLKDERVDVKTGDIVELISHSKNRFDAILLDIDNGPSAITDSGNERLYSREGIRACRRALRERGSLAVWSSEENKMFEKILMNCNFNVSRFRVPAYNGSKSSQARFVWVASEDKDILPPGGGAPRLPLNNRSRGSRKRLGR
;
A
#
# COMPACT_ATOMS: atom_id res chain seq x y z
N ASP A 1 -11.99 13.44 13.95
CA ASP A 1 -12.46 14.81 14.27
C ASP A 1 -12.80 14.86 15.76
N GLU A 2 -13.13 16.02 16.33
CA GLU A 2 -13.47 16.15 17.76
C GLU A 2 -14.69 15.30 18.15
N GLU A 3 -15.57 15.03 17.18
CA GLU A 3 -16.77 14.23 17.33
C GLU A 3 -16.48 12.72 17.46
N SER A 4 -15.49 12.20 16.74
CA SER A 4 -15.06 10.80 16.82
C SER A 4 -14.54 10.36 18.21
N TRP A 5 -14.14 11.31 19.07
CA TRP A 5 -13.66 11.01 20.41
C TRP A 5 -14.79 10.88 21.44
N LYS A 6 -16.00 11.34 21.13
CA LYS A 6 -17.15 11.31 22.06
C LYS A 6 -17.59 9.88 22.38
N ASP A 7 -17.45 8.96 21.42
CA ASP A 7 -17.87 7.56 21.56
C ASP A 7 -16.78 6.68 22.22
N LEU A 8 -15.54 7.19 22.34
CA LEU A 8 -14.39 6.43 22.83
C LEU A 8 -14.60 5.80 24.23
N PRO A 9 -15.17 6.53 25.22
CA PRO A 9 -15.45 5.95 26.53
C PRO A 9 -16.40 4.74 26.47
N ASP A 10 -17.43 4.80 25.62
CA ASP A 10 -18.43 3.73 25.47
C ASP A 10 -17.85 2.50 24.75
N ILE A 11 -16.93 2.73 23.80
CA ILE A 11 -16.16 1.64 23.14
C ILE A 11 -15.28 0.95 24.18
N LEU A 12 -14.48 1.70 24.94
CA LEU A 12 -13.59 1.14 25.95
C LEU A 12 -14.37 0.40 27.04
N LEU A 13 -15.52 0.95 27.45
CA LEU A 13 -16.38 0.32 28.44
C LEU A 13 -16.98 -0.99 27.91
N SER A 14 -17.53 -1.00 26.69
CA SER A 14 -18.12 -2.19 26.07
C SER A 14 -17.07 -3.29 25.83
N LEU A 15 -15.86 -2.93 25.38
CA LEU A 15 -14.73 -3.86 25.27
C LEU A 15 -14.32 -4.44 26.61
N ARG A 16 -14.20 -3.61 27.64
CA ARG A 16 -13.89 -4.07 29.01
C ARG A 16 -14.94 -5.06 29.51
N VAL A 17 -16.23 -4.79 29.28
CA VAL A 17 -17.33 -5.70 29.68
C VAL A 17 -17.26 -7.02 28.91
N ALA A 18 -17.00 -6.98 27.60
CA ALA A 18 -16.82 -8.19 26.79
C ALA A 18 -15.64 -9.04 27.29
N MET A 19 -14.48 -8.42 27.52
CA MET A 19 -13.30 -9.10 28.08
C MET A 19 -13.57 -9.70 29.47
N THR A 20 -14.25 -8.95 30.34
CA THR A 20 -14.64 -9.42 31.68
C THR A 20 -15.56 -10.64 31.56
N ASN A 21 -16.57 -10.59 30.71
CA ASN A 21 -17.49 -11.71 30.55
C ASN A 21 -16.82 -12.96 29.99
N ILE A 22 -15.88 -12.83 29.04
CA ILE A 22 -15.09 -13.96 28.53
C ILE A 22 -14.25 -14.59 29.65
N ALA A 23 -13.70 -13.79 30.56
CA ALA A 23 -12.91 -14.29 31.67
C ALA A 23 -13.75 -15.05 32.73
N PHE A 24 -15.02 -14.66 32.92
CA PHE A 24 -15.86 -15.17 34.00
C PHE A 24 -16.97 -16.15 33.56
N TYR A 25 -17.26 -16.27 32.26
CA TYR A 25 -18.32 -17.13 31.75
C TYR A 25 -17.85 -18.00 30.56
N PRO A 26 -18.47 -19.18 30.35
CA PRO A 26 -18.18 -19.99 29.18
C PRO A 26 -18.38 -19.21 27.86
N PRO A 27 -17.57 -19.44 26.82
CA PRO A 27 -17.68 -18.75 25.53
C PRO A 27 -19.05 -18.88 24.85
N SER A 28 -19.77 -19.98 25.11
CA SER A 28 -21.12 -20.25 24.59
C SER A 28 -22.24 -19.59 25.41
N SER A 29 -21.92 -18.85 26.48
CA SER A 29 -22.92 -18.21 27.32
C SER A 29 -23.56 -17.00 26.64
N LYS A 30 -24.86 -16.80 26.89
CA LYS A 30 -25.62 -15.66 26.36
C LYS A 30 -25.00 -14.32 26.78
N GLN A 31 -24.45 -14.24 27.99
CA GLN A 31 -23.78 -13.06 28.53
C GLN A 31 -22.53 -12.69 27.73
N VAL A 32 -21.76 -13.68 27.27
CA VAL A 32 -20.59 -13.44 26.41
C VAL A 32 -21.04 -12.98 25.02
N SER A 33 -22.02 -13.66 24.41
CA SER A 33 -22.52 -13.28 23.08
C SER A 33 -23.10 -11.86 23.06
N VAL A 34 -23.93 -11.48 24.05
CA VAL A 34 -24.53 -10.14 24.12
C VAL A 34 -23.46 -9.06 24.34
N ALA A 35 -22.46 -9.32 25.19
CA ALA A 35 -21.39 -8.36 25.42
C ALA A 35 -20.51 -8.16 24.19
N LEU A 36 -20.21 -9.24 23.45
CA LEU A 36 -19.48 -9.18 22.18
C LEU A 36 -20.26 -8.42 21.11
N GLU A 37 -21.55 -8.71 20.93
CA GLU A 37 -22.41 -7.99 19.97
C GLU A 37 -22.52 -6.49 20.27
N SER A 38 -22.61 -6.13 21.56
CA SER A 38 -22.65 -4.72 21.96
C SER A 38 -21.32 -4.01 21.70
N ALA A 39 -20.18 -4.63 22.03
CA ALA A 39 -18.85 -4.08 21.74
C ALA A 39 -18.60 -3.96 20.23
N TYR A 40 -18.98 -4.98 19.47
CA TYR A 40 -18.93 -4.97 18.01
C TYR A 40 -19.76 -3.84 17.42
N SER A 41 -21.02 -3.68 17.87
CA SER A 41 -21.92 -2.63 17.39
C SER A 41 -21.37 -1.22 17.65
N HIS A 42 -20.75 -0.97 18.81
CA HIS A 42 -20.12 0.32 19.12
C HIS A 42 -18.87 0.58 18.28
N LEU A 43 -18.03 -0.44 18.09
CA LEU A 43 -16.87 -0.37 17.19
C LEU A 43 -17.29 -0.05 15.76
N VAL A 44 -18.25 -0.80 15.20
CA VAL A 44 -18.72 -0.60 13.82
C VAL A 44 -19.29 0.80 13.62
N ARG A 45 -20.16 1.29 14.52
CA ARG A 45 -20.70 2.67 14.41
C ARG A 45 -19.62 3.74 14.41
N THR A 46 -18.58 3.55 15.23
CA THR A 46 -17.47 4.50 15.31
C THR A 46 -16.61 4.44 14.05
N LEU A 47 -16.33 3.23 13.57
CA LEU A 47 -15.57 3.00 12.35
C LEU A 47 -16.32 3.45 11.10
N ASP A 48 -17.65 3.35 11.04
CA ASP A 48 -18.48 3.86 9.94
C ASP A 48 -18.44 5.40 9.84
N ARG A 49 -18.28 6.09 10.97
CA ARG A 49 -18.10 7.55 11.01
C ARG A 49 -16.69 7.94 10.56
N ALA A 50 -15.71 7.10 10.85
CA ALA A 50 -14.36 7.29 10.35
C ALA A 50 -14.37 6.97 8.85
N ARG A 51 -13.93 7.90 8.00
CA ARG A 51 -13.75 7.63 6.56
C ARG A 51 -12.54 6.72 6.32
N LEU A 52 -12.56 5.53 6.90
CA LEU A 52 -11.50 4.54 6.85
C LEU A 52 -11.90 3.44 5.87
N LEU A 53 -10.92 2.98 5.09
CA LEU A 53 -10.99 1.73 4.37
C LEU A 53 -10.37 0.66 5.25
N ILE A 54 -11.17 -0.30 5.69
CA ILE A 54 -10.72 -1.44 6.49
C ILE A 54 -10.72 -2.64 5.56
N LEU A 55 -9.54 -3.23 5.38
CA LEU A 55 -9.36 -4.50 4.69
C LEU A 55 -9.01 -5.55 5.74
N ALA A 56 -9.72 -6.67 5.76
CA ALA A 56 -9.45 -7.78 6.65
C ALA A 56 -9.67 -9.10 5.92
N GLU A 57 -8.91 -10.14 6.27
CA GLU A 57 -9.14 -11.50 5.78
C GLU A 57 -9.82 -12.31 6.89
N SER A 58 -10.85 -13.07 6.53
CA SER A 58 -11.54 -13.98 7.44
C SER A 58 -12.06 -15.19 6.66
N GLU A 59 -11.65 -16.39 7.07
CA GLU A 59 -12.08 -17.67 6.46
C GLU A 59 -11.89 -17.72 4.93
N GLY A 60 -10.78 -17.19 4.43
CA GLY A 60 -10.44 -17.10 3.01
C GLY A 60 -11.17 -16.00 2.25
N LYS A 61 -11.92 -15.12 2.94
CA LYS A 61 -12.67 -14.02 2.31
C LYS A 61 -12.05 -12.68 2.69
N LEU A 62 -11.82 -11.85 1.68
CA LEU A 62 -11.49 -10.45 1.89
C LEU A 62 -12.76 -9.68 2.27
N LEU A 63 -12.71 -9.04 3.43
CA LEU A 63 -13.73 -8.14 3.95
C LEU A 63 -13.29 -6.69 3.69
N VAL A 64 -14.20 -5.88 3.19
CA VAL A 64 -14.06 -4.42 3.05
C VAL A 64 -15.08 -3.78 3.97
N ASN A 65 -14.61 -3.02 4.96
CA ASN A 65 -15.46 -2.40 5.99
C ASN A 65 -16.42 -3.42 6.64
N GLY A 66 -15.90 -4.61 6.96
CA GLY A 66 -16.64 -5.70 7.61
C GLY A 66 -17.59 -6.48 6.69
N GLN A 67 -17.69 -6.14 5.40
CA GLN A 67 -18.53 -6.84 4.44
C GLN A 67 -17.69 -7.65 3.46
N PRO A 68 -18.10 -8.87 3.08
CA PRO A 68 -17.40 -9.63 2.04
C PRO A 68 -17.30 -8.81 0.74
N LEU A 69 -16.12 -8.79 0.15
CA LEU A 69 -15.91 -8.17 -1.15
C LEU A 69 -16.69 -8.96 -2.22
N LYS A 70 -17.61 -8.27 -2.91
CA LYS A 70 -18.49 -8.86 -3.94
C LYS A 70 -18.37 -8.18 -5.31
N ASP A 71 -17.44 -7.23 -5.46
CA ASP A 71 -17.26 -6.55 -6.74
C ASP A 71 -16.61 -7.51 -7.75
N GLU A 72 -17.34 -7.85 -8.81
CA GLU A 72 -16.90 -8.81 -9.84
C GLU A 72 -15.65 -8.37 -10.60
N ARG A 73 -15.29 -7.09 -10.52
CA ARG A 73 -14.04 -6.57 -11.12
C ARG A 73 -12.82 -6.90 -10.29
N VAL A 74 -12.99 -7.39 -9.05
CA VAL A 74 -11.88 -7.70 -8.15
C VAL A 74 -11.64 -9.21 -8.09
N ASP A 75 -10.42 -9.60 -8.46
CA ASP A 75 -9.93 -10.96 -8.33
C ASP A 75 -8.90 -11.02 -7.19
N VAL A 76 -9.29 -11.62 -6.06
CA VAL A 76 -8.42 -11.77 -4.88
C VAL A 76 -7.54 -13.00 -5.05
N LYS A 77 -6.22 -12.80 -4.97
CA LYS A 77 -5.24 -13.90 -5.02
C LYS A 77 -4.50 -13.99 -3.69
N THR A 78 -4.59 -15.15 -3.05
CA THR A 78 -3.79 -15.50 -1.88
C THR A 78 -2.53 -16.23 -2.34
N GLY A 79 -1.35 -15.69 -2.03
CA GLY A 79 -0.07 -16.30 -2.40
C GLY A 79 1.10 -15.33 -2.34
N ASP A 80 2.28 -15.78 -2.77
CA ASP A 80 3.49 -14.95 -2.86
C ASP A 80 3.37 -13.97 -4.04
N ILE A 81 3.42 -12.67 -3.74
CA ILE A 81 3.32 -11.60 -4.75
C ILE A 81 4.50 -11.59 -5.73
N VAL A 82 5.71 -11.91 -5.27
CA VAL A 82 6.90 -11.99 -6.12
C VAL A 82 6.73 -13.11 -7.13
N GLU A 83 6.22 -14.26 -6.69
CA GLU A 83 5.90 -15.38 -7.60
C GLU A 83 4.85 -14.97 -8.64
N LEU A 84 3.73 -14.38 -8.22
CA LEU A 84 2.65 -13.95 -9.11
C LEU A 84 3.13 -12.93 -10.16
N ILE A 85 3.87 -11.92 -9.73
CA ILE A 85 4.43 -10.90 -10.64
C ILE A 85 5.45 -11.53 -11.58
N SER A 86 6.30 -12.45 -11.10
CA SER A 86 7.35 -13.07 -11.93
C SER A 86 6.80 -13.89 -13.09
N HIS A 87 5.62 -14.50 -12.93
CA HIS A 87 4.91 -15.27 -13.95
C HIS A 87 4.01 -14.41 -14.85
N SER A 88 3.90 -13.11 -14.56
CA SER A 88 3.09 -12.17 -15.34
C SER A 88 3.93 -11.48 -16.40
N LYS A 89 3.43 -11.43 -17.64
CA LYS A 89 4.06 -10.69 -18.75
C LYS A 89 3.02 -9.87 -19.51
N ASN A 90 3.22 -8.55 -19.61
CA ASN A 90 2.30 -7.61 -20.28
C ASN A 90 0.83 -7.78 -19.83
N ARG A 91 0.62 -7.99 -18.53
CA ARG A 91 -0.69 -8.31 -17.93
C ARG A 91 -1.40 -7.11 -17.33
N PHE A 92 -0.63 -6.15 -16.81
CA PHE A 92 -1.17 -5.06 -15.99
C PHE A 92 -0.91 -3.69 -16.64
N ASP A 93 -1.90 -2.82 -16.58
CA ASP A 93 -1.74 -1.40 -16.94
C ASP A 93 -1.21 -0.58 -15.76
N ALA A 94 -1.43 -1.06 -14.54
CA ALA A 94 -0.87 -0.47 -13.34
C ALA A 94 -0.56 -1.55 -12.30
N ILE A 95 0.52 -1.34 -11.54
CA ILE A 95 0.83 -2.10 -10.33
C ILE A 95 1.01 -1.08 -9.21
N LEU A 96 0.25 -1.26 -8.11
CA LEU A 96 0.36 -0.43 -6.92
C LEU A 96 0.90 -1.29 -5.78
N LEU A 97 2.10 -0.95 -5.29
CA LEU A 97 2.73 -1.64 -4.17
C LEU A 97 2.52 -0.83 -2.89
N ASP A 98 1.57 -1.31 -2.09
CA ASP A 98 1.22 -0.77 -0.78
C ASP A 98 1.56 -1.82 0.29
N ILE A 99 2.86 -2.09 0.45
CA ILE A 99 3.40 -3.07 1.39
C ILE A 99 4.32 -2.33 2.37
N ASP A 100 4.10 -2.55 3.66
CA ASP A 100 4.86 -2.11 4.83
C ASP A 100 5.88 -0.99 4.64
N ASN A 101 5.55 0.23 5.09
CA ASN A 101 6.44 1.39 5.28
C ASN A 101 7.39 1.76 4.11
N GLY A 102 7.25 1.12 2.95
CA GLY A 102 8.06 1.24 1.75
C GLY A 102 9.45 0.59 1.84
N PRO A 103 10.33 0.84 0.85
CA PRO A 103 11.60 0.13 0.65
C PRO A 103 12.65 0.32 1.75
N SER A 104 12.40 1.22 2.71
CA SER A 104 13.26 1.43 3.89
C SER A 104 12.88 0.54 5.07
N ALA A 105 11.63 0.10 5.14
CA ALA A 105 11.16 -0.75 6.21
C ALA A 105 11.24 -2.21 5.78
N ILE A 106 12.43 -2.75 5.91
CA ILE A 106 12.70 -4.17 5.75
C ILE A 106 12.30 -4.84 7.08
N THR A 107 11.00 -4.95 7.37
CA THR A 107 10.50 -5.68 8.55
C THR A 107 10.09 -7.12 8.23
N ASP A 108 10.06 -7.51 6.96
CA ASP A 108 9.95 -8.91 6.54
C ASP A 108 10.88 -9.21 5.36
N SER A 109 11.76 -10.21 5.53
CA SER A 109 12.70 -10.69 4.50
C SER A 109 12.02 -11.11 3.20
N GLY A 110 10.74 -11.48 3.24
CA GLY A 110 9.94 -11.77 2.04
C GLY A 110 9.74 -10.54 1.15
N ASN A 111 9.49 -9.38 1.77
CA ASN A 111 9.17 -8.13 1.06
C ASN A 111 10.41 -7.47 0.45
N GLU A 112 11.59 -7.68 1.03
CA GLU A 112 12.86 -7.14 0.51
C GLU A 112 13.09 -7.52 -0.96
N ARG A 113 12.74 -8.76 -1.33
CA ARG A 113 12.87 -9.27 -2.70
C ARG A 113 12.02 -8.49 -3.70
N LEU A 114 10.88 -7.95 -3.28
CA LEU A 114 10.01 -7.14 -4.15
C LEU A 114 10.63 -5.78 -4.47
N TYR A 115 11.28 -5.16 -3.49
CA TYR A 115 11.97 -3.88 -3.63
C TYR A 115 13.38 -4.00 -4.22
N SER A 116 13.90 -5.22 -4.37
CA SER A 116 15.17 -5.50 -5.01
C SER A 116 15.13 -5.19 -6.51
N ARG A 117 16.30 -5.18 -7.14
CA ARG A 117 16.42 -5.01 -8.60
C ARG A 117 15.66 -6.09 -9.36
N GLU A 118 15.68 -7.32 -8.87
CA GLU A 118 14.99 -8.48 -9.45
C GLU A 118 13.47 -8.30 -9.37
N GLY A 119 12.95 -7.91 -8.20
CA GLY A 119 11.52 -7.63 -8.00
C GLY A 119 11.01 -6.50 -8.89
N ILE A 120 11.74 -5.38 -8.95
CA ILE A 120 11.39 -4.25 -9.82
C ILE A 120 11.46 -4.63 -11.31
N ARG A 121 12.41 -5.46 -11.72
CA ARG A 121 12.45 -6.00 -13.10
C ARG A 121 11.28 -6.92 -13.38
N ALA A 122 10.83 -7.71 -12.41
CA ALA A 122 9.64 -8.54 -12.55
C ALA A 122 8.39 -7.67 -12.72
N CYS A 123 8.21 -6.64 -11.89
CA CYS A 123 7.14 -5.66 -12.04
C CYS A 123 7.12 -5.03 -13.43
N ARG A 124 8.29 -4.60 -13.93
CA ARG A 124 8.43 -4.05 -15.28
C ARG A 124 7.98 -5.01 -16.38
N ARG A 125 8.36 -6.29 -16.30
CA ARG A 125 7.93 -7.30 -17.28
C ARG A 125 6.44 -7.57 -17.22
N ALA A 126 5.85 -7.49 -16.02
CA ALA A 126 4.43 -7.71 -15.81
C ALA A 126 3.56 -6.56 -16.33
N LEU A 127 4.09 -5.33 -16.36
CA LEU A 127 3.42 -4.17 -16.94
C LEU A 127 3.34 -4.26 -18.47
N ARG A 128 2.27 -3.70 -19.04
CA ARG A 128 2.19 -3.36 -20.47
C ARG A 128 3.11 -2.18 -20.78
N GLU A 129 3.36 -1.95 -22.07
CA GLU A 129 4.27 -0.89 -22.56
C GLU A 129 3.93 0.51 -22.00
N ARG A 130 2.64 0.84 -21.90
CA ARG A 130 2.14 2.08 -21.29
C ARG A 130 1.64 1.88 -19.87
N GLY A 131 2.23 0.92 -19.16
CA GLY A 131 1.91 0.62 -17.78
C GLY A 131 2.73 1.42 -16.78
N SER A 132 2.23 1.54 -15.56
CA SER A 132 2.93 2.25 -14.47
C SER A 132 3.03 1.43 -13.19
N LEU A 133 4.17 1.57 -12.51
CA LEU A 133 4.41 1.06 -11.18
C LEU A 133 4.34 2.23 -10.20
N ALA A 134 3.49 2.14 -9.19
CA ALA A 134 3.44 3.09 -8.09
C ALA A 134 3.80 2.41 -6.77
N VAL A 135 4.67 3.05 -6.00
CA VAL A 135 5.21 2.52 -4.76
C VAL A 135 5.15 3.58 -3.68
N TRP A 136 4.52 3.26 -2.56
CA TRP A 136 4.47 4.14 -1.39
C TRP A 136 5.64 3.89 -0.41
N SER A 137 5.99 4.92 0.37
CA SER A 137 6.91 4.80 1.50
C SER A 137 6.71 5.85 2.58
N SER A 138 7.05 5.43 3.79
CA SER A 138 7.14 6.28 4.97
C SER A 138 8.27 7.31 4.91
N GLU A 139 9.33 7.04 4.14
CA GLU A 139 10.57 7.83 4.14
C GLU A 139 11.14 8.04 2.73
N GLU A 140 12.04 9.01 2.59
CA GLU A 140 12.74 9.24 1.33
C GLU A 140 13.83 8.19 1.13
N ASN A 141 13.79 7.44 0.02
CA ASN A 141 14.79 6.44 -0.30
C ASN A 141 15.45 6.70 -1.68
N LYS A 142 16.59 7.40 -1.66
CA LYS A 142 17.35 7.73 -2.88
C LYS A 142 17.99 6.49 -3.52
N MET A 143 18.28 5.44 -2.76
CA MET A 143 18.85 4.21 -3.30
C MET A 143 17.80 3.45 -4.10
N PHE A 144 16.58 3.35 -3.58
CA PHE A 144 15.45 2.74 -4.28
C PHE A 144 15.11 3.48 -5.57
N GLU A 145 15.12 4.81 -5.55
CA GLU A 145 14.96 5.62 -6.75
C GLU A 145 15.98 5.26 -7.85
N LYS A 146 17.26 5.04 -7.47
CA LYS A 146 18.29 4.57 -8.39
C LYS A 146 18.02 3.14 -8.89
N ILE A 147 17.42 2.27 -8.08
CA ILE A 147 17.03 0.92 -8.51
C ILE A 147 15.98 1.02 -9.61
N LEU A 148 14.91 1.81 -9.41
CA LEU A 148 13.88 2.06 -10.43
C LEU A 148 14.50 2.56 -11.75
N MET A 149 15.37 3.58 -11.68
CA MET A 149 16.04 4.13 -12.86
C MET A 149 16.97 3.13 -13.56
N ASN A 150 17.65 2.27 -12.78
CA ASN A 150 18.51 1.21 -13.31
C ASN A 150 17.72 0.06 -13.95
N CYS A 151 16.45 -0.08 -13.58
CA CYS A 151 15.50 -1.00 -14.18
C CYS A 151 14.80 -0.39 -15.39
N ASN A 152 15.36 0.65 -16.02
CA ASN A 152 14.85 1.27 -17.25
C ASN A 152 13.53 2.06 -17.10
N PHE A 153 13.13 2.42 -15.88
CA PHE A 153 12.00 3.33 -15.67
C PHE A 153 12.39 4.80 -15.70
N ASN A 154 11.48 5.63 -16.20
CA ASN A 154 11.39 7.05 -15.85
C ASN A 154 10.65 7.16 -14.52
N VAL A 155 11.11 8.02 -13.61
CA VAL A 155 10.61 8.04 -12.23
C VAL A 155 10.22 9.46 -11.80
N SER A 156 8.96 9.62 -11.39
CA SER A 156 8.46 10.79 -10.67
C SER A 156 8.34 10.48 -9.18
N ARG A 157 8.70 11.44 -8.33
CA ARG A 157 8.61 11.28 -6.87
C ARG A 157 7.73 12.36 -6.28
N PHE A 158 6.70 11.92 -5.58
CA PHE A 158 5.75 12.76 -4.89
C PHE A 158 6.08 12.78 -3.41
N ARG A 159 6.03 13.96 -2.81
CA ARG A 159 6.09 14.15 -1.37
C ARG A 159 4.71 14.58 -0.92
N VAL A 160 4.08 13.81 -0.04
CA VAL A 160 2.72 14.05 0.42
C VAL A 160 2.70 14.17 1.95
N PRO A 161 1.85 15.02 2.55
CA PRO A 161 1.66 15.01 4.00
C PRO A 161 1.19 13.62 4.47
N ALA A 162 1.62 13.15 5.64
CA ALA A 162 1.13 11.87 6.19
C ALA A 162 -0.36 11.93 6.55
N TYR A 163 -0.79 13.09 7.03
CA TYR A 163 -2.18 13.42 7.32
C TYR A 163 -2.32 14.95 7.31
N ASN A 164 -3.56 15.44 7.34
CA ASN A 164 -3.84 16.88 7.33
C ASN A 164 -3.23 17.56 8.57
N GLY A 165 -2.44 18.61 8.37
CA GLY A 165 -1.71 19.29 9.46
C GLY A 165 -0.43 18.60 9.94
N SER A 166 -0.01 17.49 9.34
CA SER A 166 1.25 16.83 9.67
C SER A 166 2.46 17.73 9.38
N LYS A 167 3.52 17.60 10.21
CA LYS A 167 4.77 18.34 9.99
C LYS A 167 5.43 17.85 8.71
N SER A 168 6.17 18.74 8.02
CA SER A 168 6.91 18.37 6.82
C SER A 168 7.86 17.18 7.05
N SER A 169 8.47 17.05 8.24
CA SER A 169 9.33 15.92 8.60
C SER A 169 8.61 14.56 8.64
N GLN A 170 7.28 14.55 8.68
CA GLN A 170 6.44 13.35 8.68
C GLN A 170 5.89 13.02 7.30
N ALA A 171 6.32 13.73 6.25
CA ALA A 171 5.85 13.49 4.89
C ALA A 171 6.10 12.05 4.44
N ARG A 172 5.19 11.55 3.61
CA ARG A 172 5.28 10.27 2.91
C ARG A 172 5.69 10.49 1.48
N PHE A 173 6.18 9.43 0.86
CA PHE A 173 6.70 9.47 -0.50
C PHE A 173 5.95 8.47 -1.36
N VAL A 174 5.67 8.86 -2.59
CA VAL A 174 5.17 7.95 -3.62
C VAL A 174 6.09 8.07 -4.82
N TRP A 175 6.65 6.96 -5.28
CA TRP A 175 7.32 6.91 -6.58
C TRP A 175 6.34 6.36 -7.61
N VAL A 176 6.25 7.04 -8.75
CA VAL A 176 5.55 6.53 -9.93
C VAL A 176 6.58 6.35 -11.03
N ALA A 177 6.62 5.15 -11.60
CA ALA A 177 7.63 4.69 -12.53
C ALA A 177 6.97 4.11 -13.79
N SER A 178 7.44 4.51 -14.97
CA SER A 178 6.98 3.95 -16.25
C SER A 178 8.08 3.99 -17.32
N GLU A 179 8.02 3.05 -18.27
CA GLU A 179 8.88 3.07 -19.45
C GLU A 179 8.53 4.25 -20.36
N ASP A 180 7.24 4.60 -20.41
CA ASP A 180 6.72 5.79 -21.08
C ASP A 180 6.73 6.97 -20.09
N LYS A 181 7.61 7.95 -20.31
CA LYS A 181 7.68 9.13 -19.44
C LYS A 181 6.42 10.00 -19.56
N ASP A 182 5.67 9.90 -20.66
CA ASP A 182 4.59 10.82 -20.99
C ASP A 182 3.29 10.45 -20.23
N ILE A 183 3.24 9.25 -19.64
CA ILE A 183 2.12 8.84 -18.75
C ILE A 183 2.39 9.14 -17.27
N LEU A 184 3.58 9.65 -16.92
CA LEU A 184 3.87 9.96 -15.53
C LEU A 184 3.00 11.12 -15.05
N PRO A 185 2.39 11.02 -13.86
CA PRO A 185 1.53 12.07 -13.35
C PRO A 185 2.31 13.37 -13.09
N PRO A 186 1.68 14.55 -13.28
CA PRO A 186 2.28 15.83 -12.94
C PRO A 186 2.37 15.99 -11.41
N GLY A 187 3.27 16.85 -10.93
CA GLY A 187 3.41 17.20 -9.51
C GLY A 187 4.57 16.51 -8.77
N GLY A 188 5.22 15.52 -9.39
CA GLY A 188 6.38 14.81 -8.84
C GLY A 188 7.75 15.45 -9.17
N GLY A 189 7.74 16.70 -9.66
CA GLY A 189 8.89 17.35 -10.28
C GLY A 189 9.23 16.78 -11.66
N ALA A 190 10.38 17.19 -12.22
CA ALA A 190 10.86 16.65 -13.49
C ALA A 190 11.17 15.15 -13.36
N PRO A 191 10.70 14.29 -14.29
CA PRO A 191 11.00 12.87 -14.25
C PRO A 191 12.49 12.58 -14.28
N ARG A 192 12.92 11.66 -13.42
CA ARG A 192 14.29 11.13 -13.42
C ARG A 192 14.39 10.05 -14.48
N LEU A 193 15.28 10.27 -15.43
CA LEU A 193 15.44 9.39 -16.59
C LEU A 193 16.25 8.12 -16.25
N PRO A 194 16.01 7.00 -16.97
CA PRO A 194 16.80 5.78 -16.83
C PRO A 194 18.30 6.02 -16.87
N LEU A 195 19.06 5.38 -15.98
CA LEU A 195 20.53 5.56 -15.93
C LEU A 195 21.23 5.03 -17.18
N ASN A 196 20.71 3.94 -17.77
CA ASN A 196 21.25 3.36 -19.01
C ASN A 196 21.07 4.25 -20.25
N ASN A 197 20.19 5.26 -20.21
CA ASN A 197 19.98 6.19 -21.33
C ASN A 197 20.98 7.36 -21.36
N ARG A 198 21.72 7.60 -20.26
CA ARG A 198 22.71 8.70 -20.19
C ARG A 198 23.92 8.49 -21.10
N SER A 199 24.23 7.24 -21.46
CA SER A 199 25.39 6.90 -22.31
C SER A 199 25.14 7.07 -23.82
N ARG A 200 23.89 7.15 -24.28
CA ARG A 200 23.58 7.33 -25.71
C ARG A 200 23.60 8.78 -26.17
N GLY A 201 23.45 9.75 -25.26
CA GLY A 201 23.40 11.19 -25.59
C GLY A 201 24.75 11.90 -25.76
N SER A 202 25.86 11.34 -25.25
CA SER A 202 27.18 12.02 -25.26
C SER A 202 28.16 11.57 -26.35
N ARG A 203 27.75 10.71 -27.31
CA ARG A 203 28.61 10.27 -28.43
C ARG A 203 28.38 11.01 -29.76
N LYS A 204 27.58 12.08 -29.79
CA LYS A 204 27.39 12.94 -30.98
C LYS A 204 27.80 14.38 -30.69
N ARG A 205 29.10 14.64 -30.49
CA ARG A 205 29.74 15.95 -30.68
C ARG A 205 31.25 15.85 -30.44
N LEU A 206 31.96 15.29 -31.41
CA LEU A 206 33.39 15.51 -31.68
C LEU A 206 33.67 14.85 -33.03
N GLY A 207 33.60 15.67 -34.07
CA GLY A 207 33.66 15.22 -35.46
C GLY A 207 33.31 16.35 -36.40
N ARG A 208 34.16 17.38 -36.41
CA ARG A 208 34.57 18.21 -37.56
C ARG A 208 35.59 19.23 -37.07
#